data_AF-A0A2H9LZ44-F1
#
_entry.id   AF-A0A2H9LZ44-F1
#
_cell.length_a   1.000
_cell.length_b   1.000
_cell.length_c   1.000
_cell.angle_alpha   90.00
_cell.angle_beta   90.00
_cell.angle_gamma   90.00
#
_symmetry.space_group_name_H-M   'P 1'
#
loop_
_entity.id
_entity.type
_entity.pdbx_description
1 polymer ?
#
loop_
_entity_poly.entity_id
_entity_poly.type
_entity_poly.pdbx_seq_one_letter_code
_entity_poly.pdbx_strand_id
1 'polypeptide(L)'
;MPAEAGRYEFRVVIDERNIFAETNENNNALEASLTTRQSGLPDLHPIVISLLNSTRGSYRELTLRTGNRYYIDVATNNIGTLEAGRHTNWILWMQPGESQWALLNTSNVVITRAGNQGHNIIPFTASRAGLYRFEAWIDFWNNITESNENNNVVRLNITAS
;
A
#
# COMPACT_ATOMS: atom_id res chain seq x y z
N MET A 1 4.96 -18.72 17.88
CA MET A 1 3.49 -18.49 17.91
C MET A 1 3.02 -18.34 16.46
N PRO A 2 1.80 -18.78 16.10
CA PRO A 2 1.33 -18.74 14.71
C PRO A 2 1.28 -17.30 14.19
N ALA A 3 1.69 -17.09 12.94
CA ALA A 3 1.80 -15.76 12.32
C ALA A 3 0.51 -15.30 11.61
N GLU A 4 -0.47 -16.19 11.43
CA GLU A 4 -1.67 -15.96 10.63
C GLU A 4 -2.95 -16.11 11.47
N ALA A 5 -4.03 -15.45 11.04
CA ALA A 5 -5.36 -15.68 11.60
C ALA A 5 -5.85 -17.08 11.23
N GLY A 6 -6.38 -17.81 12.21
CA GLY A 6 -6.88 -19.14 11.96
C GLY A 6 -7.21 -19.90 13.23
N ARG A 7 -7.90 -21.02 13.04
CA ARG A 7 -8.11 -22.00 14.10
C ARG A 7 -7.02 -23.07 13.98
N TYR A 8 -6.20 -23.17 15.02
CA TYR A 8 -5.17 -24.18 15.16
C TYR A 8 -5.66 -25.25 16.12
N GLU A 9 -5.63 -26.50 15.67
CA GLU A 9 -5.94 -27.67 16.50
C GLU A 9 -4.63 -28.33 16.96
N PHE A 10 -4.59 -28.67 18.23
CA PHE A 10 -3.50 -29.41 18.84
C PHE A 10 -4.07 -30.71 19.37
N ARG A 11 -3.47 -31.82 18.98
CA ARG A 11 -3.78 -33.13 19.53
C ARG A 11 -2.51 -33.70 20.12
N VAL A 12 -2.57 -33.99 21.42
CA VAL A 12 -1.52 -34.74 22.12
C VAL A 12 -2.10 -36.11 22.41
N VAL A 13 -1.50 -37.14 21.82
CA VAL A 13 -1.85 -38.53 22.11
C VAL A 13 -0.68 -39.15 22.85
N ILE A 14 -0.96 -39.68 24.04
CA ILE A 14 -0.03 -40.50 24.80
C ILE A 14 -0.31 -41.95 24.43
N ASP A 15 0.74 -42.76 24.30
CA ASP A 15 0.64 -44.16 23.89
C ASP A 15 -0.27 -44.43 22.67
N GLU A 16 -0.05 -43.70 21.57
CA GLU A 16 -0.85 -43.82 20.33
C GLU A 16 -0.95 -45.26 19.79
N ARG A 17 0.01 -46.12 20.12
CA ARG A 17 0.10 -47.51 19.65
C ARG A 17 -0.45 -48.52 20.65
N ASN A 18 -1.02 -48.07 21.78
CA ASN A 18 -1.49 -48.89 22.91
C ASN A 18 -0.45 -49.96 23.29
N ILE A 19 0.81 -49.55 23.46
CA ILE A 19 1.91 -50.44 23.83
C ILE A 19 1.79 -50.84 25.30
N PHE A 20 1.21 -49.98 26.14
CA PHE A 20 1.03 -50.22 27.56
C PHE A 20 -0.46 -50.38 27.88
N ALA A 21 -0.81 -51.48 28.54
CA ALA A 21 -2.19 -51.71 28.97
C ALA A 21 -2.55 -50.75 30.11
N GLU A 22 -3.53 -49.90 29.88
CA GLU A 22 -4.01 -48.91 30.83
C GLU A 22 -5.41 -49.27 31.37
N THR A 23 -5.77 -48.70 32.52
CA THR A 23 -7.10 -48.94 33.12
C THR A 23 -8.24 -48.35 32.29
N ASN A 24 -7.92 -47.40 31.39
CA ASN A 24 -8.84 -46.82 30.44
C ASN A 24 -8.05 -46.44 29.18
N GLU A 25 -8.40 -47.02 28.04
CA GLU A 25 -7.71 -46.78 26.76
C GLU A 25 -8.29 -45.56 26.01
N ASN A 26 -9.38 -44.96 26.52
CA ASN A 26 -10.11 -43.91 25.83
C ASN A 26 -9.73 -42.49 26.27
N ASN A 27 -8.84 -42.32 27.25
CA ASN A 27 -8.43 -41.01 27.79
C ASN A 27 -6.99 -40.63 27.42
N ASN A 28 -6.45 -41.21 26.36
CA ASN A 28 -5.06 -41.05 25.93
C ASN A 28 -4.84 -39.85 25.01
N ALA A 29 -5.91 -39.22 24.56
CA ALA A 29 -5.86 -38.03 23.73
C ALA A 29 -6.34 -36.80 24.49
N LEU A 30 -5.55 -35.73 24.43
CA LEU A 30 -5.95 -34.38 24.77
C LEU A 30 -6.03 -33.55 23.49
N GLU A 31 -7.18 -32.94 23.26
CA GLU A 31 -7.39 -32.00 22.16
C GLU A 31 -7.53 -30.58 22.71
N ALA A 32 -6.85 -29.63 22.07
CA ALA A 32 -6.95 -28.21 22.37
C ALA A 32 -7.08 -27.42 21.07
N SER A 33 -7.73 -26.26 21.14
CA SER A 33 -7.81 -25.36 19.99
C SER A 33 -7.45 -23.94 20.38
N LEU A 34 -6.72 -23.26 19.51
CA LEU A 34 -6.37 -21.85 19.61
C LEU A 34 -6.95 -21.13 18.39
N THR A 35 -7.76 -20.11 18.62
CA THR A 35 -8.20 -19.21 17.54
C THR A 35 -7.39 -17.93 17.61
N THR A 36 -6.59 -17.66 16.58
CA THR A 36 -5.95 -16.36 16.41
C THR A 36 -6.87 -15.46 15.58
N ARG A 37 -7.06 -14.21 16.01
CA ARG A 37 -7.68 -13.17 15.20
C ARG A 37 -6.57 -12.21 14.75
N GLN A 38 -6.50 -11.90 13.48
CA GLN A 38 -5.62 -10.82 13.01
C GLN A 38 -6.21 -9.52 13.53
N SER A 39 -5.51 -8.87 14.46
CA SER A 39 -5.92 -7.59 15.02
C SER A 39 -5.39 -6.49 14.11
N GLY A 40 -6.26 -5.98 13.23
CA GLY A 40 -5.97 -4.84 12.36
C GLY A 40 -5.59 -5.20 10.93
N LEU A 41 -5.50 -4.19 10.08
CA LEU A 41 -5.14 -4.28 8.66
C LEU A 41 -4.22 -3.09 8.30
N PRO A 42 -3.40 -3.18 7.23
CA PRO A 42 -2.81 -1.99 6.63
C PRO A 42 -3.91 -1.06 6.08
N ASP A 43 -3.54 0.20 5.84
CA ASP A 43 -4.41 1.19 5.17
C ASP A 43 -3.48 2.18 4.44
N LEU A 44 -3.31 1.98 3.15
CA LEU A 44 -2.44 2.69 2.24
C LEU A 44 -3.14 3.92 1.69
N HIS A 45 -2.72 5.08 2.19
CA HIS A 45 -3.31 6.36 1.85
C HIS A 45 -2.30 7.27 1.14
N PRO A 46 -2.54 7.69 -0.11
CA PRO A 46 -1.76 8.73 -0.74
C PRO A 46 -2.10 10.08 -0.11
N ILE A 47 -1.07 10.78 0.36
CA ILE A 47 -1.23 12.05 1.08
C ILE A 47 -1.45 13.18 0.07
N VAL A 48 -0.52 13.33 -0.88
CA VAL A 48 -0.49 14.48 -1.78
C VAL A 48 0.34 14.19 -3.03
N ILE A 49 -0.03 14.85 -4.14
CA ILE A 49 0.83 15.04 -5.31
C ILE A 49 1.35 16.47 -5.26
N SER A 50 2.67 16.65 -5.29
CA SER A 50 3.32 17.96 -5.23
C SER A 50 4.23 18.20 -6.43
N LEU A 51 4.36 19.47 -6.83
CA LEU A 51 5.34 19.90 -7.81
C LEU A 51 6.59 20.41 -7.09
N LEU A 52 7.77 19.93 -7.49
CA LEU A 52 9.07 20.33 -6.96
C LEU A 52 9.97 20.88 -8.09
N ASN A 53 10.90 21.77 -7.74
CA ASN A 53 11.91 22.30 -8.67
C ASN A 53 13.20 21.45 -8.71
N SER A 54 13.35 20.51 -7.78
CA SER A 54 14.46 19.57 -7.68
C SER A 54 14.06 18.34 -6.88
N THR A 55 14.85 17.27 -6.94
CA THR A 55 14.62 16.03 -6.18
C THR A 55 14.78 16.19 -4.66
N ARG A 56 15.32 17.32 -4.21
CA ARG A 56 15.47 17.69 -2.80
C ARG A 56 14.76 19.01 -2.49
N GLY A 57 13.88 19.46 -3.39
CA GLY A 57 13.17 20.71 -3.26
C GLY A 57 12.18 20.66 -2.10
N SER A 58 11.95 21.80 -1.46
CA SER A 58 10.87 21.93 -0.49
C SER A 58 9.53 22.08 -1.20
N TYR A 59 8.46 21.57 -0.60
CA TYR A 59 7.08 21.85 -1.00
C TYR A 59 6.84 23.36 -0.93
N ARG A 60 6.85 24.02 -2.07
CA ARG A 60 6.54 25.45 -2.23
C ARG A 60 5.50 25.57 -3.32
N GLU A 61 4.66 26.59 -3.26
CA GLU A 61 3.80 26.92 -4.40
C GLU A 61 4.67 27.24 -5.60
N LEU A 62 4.64 26.36 -6.59
CA LEU A 62 5.35 26.51 -7.85
C LEU A 62 4.35 26.72 -8.97
N THR A 63 4.57 27.76 -9.77
CA THR A 63 3.89 27.88 -11.06
C THR A 63 4.57 26.94 -12.06
N LEU A 64 3.79 26.01 -12.61
CA LEU A 64 4.23 25.14 -13.69
C LEU A 64 4.41 25.98 -14.97
N ARG A 65 5.65 26.07 -15.46
CA ARG A 65 5.96 26.76 -16.71
C ARG A 65 6.28 25.75 -17.80
N THR A 66 5.79 26.00 -19.00
CA THR A 66 6.08 25.16 -20.15
C THR A 66 7.59 25.13 -20.45
N GLY A 67 8.09 23.97 -20.88
CA GLY A 67 9.52 23.76 -21.19
C GLY A 67 10.46 23.64 -19.99
N ASN A 68 10.09 24.13 -18.81
CA ASN A 68 10.90 24.02 -17.60
C ASN A 68 10.89 22.60 -17.02
N ARG A 69 12.01 22.20 -16.40
CA ARG A 69 12.12 20.92 -15.69
C ARG A 69 11.64 21.06 -14.26
N TYR A 70 10.71 20.19 -13.88
CA TYR A 70 10.18 20.02 -12.53
C TYR A 70 10.24 18.54 -12.15
N TYR A 71 9.72 18.24 -10.96
CA TYR A 71 9.51 16.89 -10.47
C TYR A 71 8.12 16.80 -9.86
N ILE A 72 7.44 15.68 -10.06
CA ILE A 72 6.22 15.32 -9.35
C ILE A 72 6.62 14.41 -8.21
N ASP A 73 6.25 14.77 -6.99
CA ASP A 73 6.37 13.90 -5.81
C ASP A 73 5.00 13.40 -5.40
N VAL A 74 4.89 12.09 -5.22
CA VAL A 74 3.72 11.45 -4.62
C VAL A 74 4.13 10.94 -3.24
N ALA A 75 3.62 11.60 -2.21
CA ALA A 75 3.77 11.16 -0.83
C ALA A 75 2.66 10.16 -0.49
N THR A 76 3.05 9.06 0.14
CA THR A 76 2.20 7.91 0.46
C THR A 76 2.43 7.50 1.90
N ASN A 77 1.41 6.97 2.58
CA ASN A 77 1.50 6.56 3.98
C ASN A 77 0.70 5.29 4.22
N ASN A 78 1.11 4.51 5.21
CA ASN A 78 0.27 3.45 5.77
C ASN A 78 -0.32 3.95 7.09
N ILE A 79 -1.59 4.36 7.10
CA ILE A 79 -2.33 4.81 8.29
C ILE A 79 -2.98 3.67 9.07
N GLY A 80 -2.81 2.43 8.61
CA GLY A 80 -3.34 1.24 9.26
C GLY A 80 -2.53 0.82 10.47
N THR A 81 -2.87 -0.33 11.04
CA THR A 81 -2.19 -0.85 12.24
C THR A 81 -1.23 -1.99 11.94
N LEU A 82 -1.26 -2.54 10.71
CA LEU A 82 -0.35 -3.59 10.27
C LEU A 82 0.56 -3.12 9.13
N GLU A 83 1.64 -3.86 8.93
CA GLU A 83 2.55 -3.72 7.80
C GLU A 83 1.83 -4.05 6.48
N ALA A 84 1.93 -3.20 5.45
CA ALA A 84 1.32 -3.46 4.15
C ALA A 84 2.20 -4.37 3.28
N GLY A 85 3.52 -4.28 3.43
CA GLY A 85 4.46 -4.98 2.56
C GLY A 85 4.66 -4.26 1.22
N ARG A 86 5.12 -5.00 0.20
CA ARG A 86 5.46 -4.45 -1.12
C ARG A 86 4.23 -4.38 -2.01
N HIS A 87 3.98 -3.21 -2.58
CA HIS A 87 2.86 -2.95 -3.50
C HIS A 87 3.32 -2.07 -4.66
N THR A 88 2.43 -1.88 -5.65
CA THR A 88 2.71 -1.09 -6.86
C THR A 88 1.85 0.16 -6.91
N ASN A 89 2.50 1.31 -7.14
CA ASN A 89 1.84 2.60 -7.30
C ASN A 89 1.80 2.98 -8.76
N TRP A 90 0.67 3.55 -9.19
CA TRP A 90 0.47 4.09 -10.53
C TRP A 90 0.30 5.59 -10.45
N ILE A 91 1.08 6.32 -11.25
CA ILE A 91 0.89 7.74 -11.48
C ILE A 91 0.35 7.88 -12.89
N LEU A 92 -0.88 8.34 -12.99
CA LEU A 92 -1.59 8.63 -14.23
C LEU A 92 -1.63 10.13 -14.45
N TRP A 93 -1.69 10.53 -15.71
CA TRP A 93 -1.81 11.94 -16.09
C TRP A 93 -2.71 12.11 -17.32
N MET A 94 -3.25 13.31 -17.47
CA MET A 94 -3.98 13.76 -18.64
C MET A 94 -3.45 15.13 -19.03
N GLN A 95 -3.01 15.26 -20.28
CA GLN A 95 -2.43 16.48 -20.82
C GLN A 95 -3.53 17.46 -21.29
N PRO A 96 -3.21 18.75 -21.46
CA PRO A 96 -4.14 19.72 -22.01
C PRO A 96 -4.62 19.31 -23.41
N GLY A 97 -5.94 19.25 -23.58
CA GLY A 97 -6.60 18.85 -24.83
C GLY A 97 -6.82 17.35 -24.99
N GLU A 98 -6.30 16.52 -24.09
CA GLU A 98 -6.54 15.08 -24.12
C GLU A 98 -7.82 14.71 -23.36
N SER A 99 -8.46 13.60 -23.78
CA SER A 99 -9.67 13.06 -23.15
C SER A 99 -9.45 11.74 -22.42
N GLN A 100 -8.22 11.19 -22.48
CA GLN A 100 -7.89 9.90 -21.87
C GLN A 100 -6.71 10.06 -20.91
N TRP A 101 -6.75 9.27 -19.83
CA TRP A 101 -5.63 9.12 -18.91
C TRP A 101 -4.53 8.29 -19.58
N ALA A 102 -3.28 8.71 -19.41
CA ALA A 102 -2.10 7.95 -19.77
C ALA A 102 -1.33 7.57 -18.51
N LEU A 103 -0.54 6.49 -18.59
CA LEU A 103 0.40 6.12 -17.54
C LEU A 103 1.62 7.04 -17.61
N LEU A 104 1.91 7.74 -16.52
CA LEU A 104 3.09 8.58 -16.39
C LEU A 104 4.26 7.81 -15.77
N ASN A 105 4.01 7.06 -14.70
CA ASN A 105 5.02 6.23 -14.04
C ASN A 105 4.39 5.10 -13.22
N THR A 106 5.16 4.03 -13.03
CA THR A 106 4.90 2.99 -12.04
C THR A 106 6.08 2.85 -11.09
N SER A 107 5.83 2.66 -9.80
CA SER A 107 6.88 2.32 -8.85
C SER A 107 6.45 1.18 -7.94
N ASN A 108 7.43 0.40 -7.47
CA ASN A 108 7.22 -0.50 -6.35
C ASN A 108 7.64 0.25 -5.10
N VAL A 109 6.68 0.55 -4.23
CA VAL A 109 6.94 1.21 -2.95
C VAL A 109 6.86 0.16 -1.86
N VAL A 110 7.77 0.26 -0.90
CA VAL A 110 7.77 -0.59 0.28
C VAL A 110 7.43 0.30 1.47
N ILE A 111 6.15 0.36 1.82
CA ILE A 111 5.70 0.97 3.07
C ILE A 111 5.52 -0.17 4.07
N THR A 112 6.63 -0.60 4.68
CA THR A 112 6.60 -1.75 5.57
C THR A 112 5.90 -1.48 6.89
N ARG A 113 5.79 -0.25 7.40
CA ARG A 113 5.25 -0.02 8.76
C ARG A 113 4.14 1.00 8.79
N ALA A 114 3.20 0.79 9.72
CA ALA A 114 2.21 1.78 10.12
C ALA A 114 2.92 3.09 10.51
N GLY A 115 2.44 4.21 9.96
CA GLY A 115 2.99 5.56 10.16
C GLY A 115 4.20 5.92 9.30
N ASN A 116 4.73 5.01 8.49
CA ASN A 116 5.83 5.33 7.57
C ASN A 116 5.32 5.99 6.28
N GLN A 117 6.07 6.99 5.82
CA GLN A 117 5.83 7.65 4.55
C GLN A 117 6.79 7.18 3.46
N GLY A 118 6.26 6.93 2.26
CA GLY A 118 7.02 6.68 1.05
C GLY A 118 6.87 7.85 0.08
N HIS A 119 7.94 8.18 -0.65
CA HIS A 119 7.94 9.22 -1.68
C HIS A 119 8.31 8.62 -3.04
N ASN A 120 7.56 9.01 -4.07
CA ASN A 120 7.86 8.69 -5.46
C ASN A 120 8.08 9.97 -6.25
N ILE A 121 9.35 10.36 -6.40
CA ILE A 121 9.76 11.59 -7.07
C ILE A 121 10.14 11.25 -8.51
N ILE A 122 9.34 11.74 -9.47
CA ILE A 122 9.57 11.54 -10.90
C ILE A 122 9.79 12.86 -11.61
N PRO A 123 10.63 12.90 -12.65
CA PRO A 123 10.94 14.16 -13.29
C PRO A 123 9.88 14.48 -14.37
N PHE A 124 9.45 15.74 -14.44
CA PHE A 124 8.31 16.19 -15.23
C PHE A 124 8.61 17.48 -15.99
N THR A 125 8.10 17.59 -17.21
CA THR A 125 8.22 18.80 -18.04
C THR A 125 6.90 19.00 -18.79
N ALA A 126 6.24 20.13 -18.58
CA ALA A 126 5.05 20.47 -19.34
C ALA A 126 5.43 20.84 -20.78
N SER A 127 4.90 20.09 -21.74
CA SER A 127 5.16 20.27 -23.17
C SER A 127 4.31 21.36 -23.83
N ARG A 128 3.18 21.73 -23.21
CA ARG A 128 2.25 22.74 -23.72
C ARG A 128 1.52 23.44 -22.58
N ALA A 129 0.98 24.63 -22.85
CA ALA A 129 0.18 25.36 -21.88
C ALA A 129 -1.19 24.70 -21.69
N GLY A 130 -1.78 24.90 -20.51
CA GLY A 130 -3.13 24.44 -20.17
C GLY A 130 -3.18 23.51 -18.97
N LEU A 131 -4.35 22.93 -18.74
CA LEU A 131 -4.65 22.12 -17.57
C LEU A 131 -4.09 20.69 -17.70
N TYR A 132 -3.15 20.34 -16.81
CA TYR A 132 -2.74 18.97 -16.55
C TYR A 132 -3.50 18.42 -15.36
N ARG A 133 -3.95 17.17 -15.47
CA ARG A 133 -4.57 16.41 -14.38
C ARG A 133 -3.69 15.22 -14.04
N PHE A 134 -3.59 14.90 -12.76
CA PHE A 134 -2.82 13.78 -12.23
C PHE A 134 -3.70 12.95 -11.29
N GLU A 135 -3.51 11.63 -11.33
CA GLU A 135 -4.03 10.71 -10.34
C GLU A 135 -2.88 9.82 -9.87
N ALA A 136 -2.77 9.65 -8.56
CA ALA A 136 -1.87 8.67 -7.97
C ALA A 136 -2.70 7.62 -7.24
N TRP A 137 -2.52 6.37 -7.67
CA TRP A 137 -3.16 5.18 -7.13
C TRP A 137 -2.11 4.37 -6.36
N ILE A 138 -2.42 4.04 -5.11
CA ILE A 138 -1.63 3.09 -4.32
C ILE A 138 -2.29 1.72 -4.41
N ASP A 139 -1.47 0.68 -4.54
CA ASP A 139 -1.91 -0.70 -4.73
C ASP A 139 -2.99 -0.83 -5.82
N PHE A 140 -2.66 -0.36 -7.03
CA PHE A 140 -3.61 -0.24 -8.14
C PHE A 140 -4.37 -1.54 -8.47
N TRP A 141 -3.74 -2.69 -8.22
CA TRP A 141 -4.32 -4.01 -8.49
C TRP A 141 -5.14 -4.57 -7.32
N ASN A 142 -5.22 -3.86 -6.20
CA ASN A 142 -5.93 -4.28 -4.99
C ASN A 142 -5.45 -5.65 -4.48
N ASN A 143 -4.12 -5.81 -4.36
CA ASN A 143 -3.47 -7.03 -3.89
C ASN A 143 -3.31 -7.07 -2.37
N ILE A 144 -3.33 -5.91 -1.72
CA ILE A 144 -3.22 -5.73 -0.29
C ILE A 144 -4.65 -5.63 0.23
N THR A 145 -5.03 -6.46 1.21
CA THR A 145 -6.32 -6.24 1.89
C THR A 145 -6.14 -5.17 2.94
N GLU A 146 -6.87 -4.07 2.78
CA GLU A 146 -6.76 -2.89 3.61
C GLU A 146 -7.98 -2.67 4.49
N SER A 147 -7.84 -1.82 5.52
CA SER A 147 -8.98 -1.45 6.37
C SER A 147 -9.98 -0.55 5.66
N ASN A 148 -9.53 0.13 4.60
CA ASN A 148 -10.33 0.97 3.73
C ASN A 148 -9.74 0.92 2.31
N GLU A 149 -10.52 0.46 1.34
CA GLU A 149 -10.09 0.38 -0.07
C GLU A 149 -10.48 1.63 -0.88
N ASN A 150 -11.19 2.58 -0.25
CA ASN A 150 -11.77 3.73 -0.95
C ASN A 150 -10.91 5.00 -0.85
N ASN A 151 -9.79 4.95 -0.15
CA ASN A 151 -8.90 6.09 0.09
C ASN A 151 -7.52 5.94 -0.58
N ASN A 152 -7.40 5.03 -1.56
CA ASN A 152 -6.13 4.68 -2.20
C ASN A 152 -5.80 5.58 -3.41
N VAL A 153 -6.53 6.70 -3.58
CA VAL A 153 -6.41 7.59 -4.74
C VAL A 153 -6.35 9.04 -4.31
N VAL A 154 -5.38 9.78 -4.85
CA VAL A 154 -5.30 11.24 -4.74
C VAL A 154 -5.24 11.87 -6.13
N ARG A 155 -5.75 13.10 -6.25
CA ARG A 155 -5.81 13.83 -7.53
C ARG A 155 -5.15 15.20 -7.41
N LEU A 156 -4.53 15.66 -8.49
CA LEU A 156 -4.00 17.03 -8.61
C LEU A 156 -4.33 17.61 -9.98
N ASN A 157 -4.79 18.86 -9.97
CA ASN A 157 -4.98 19.67 -11.17
C ASN A 157 -3.99 20.83 -11.14
N ILE A 158 -3.21 21.01 -12.21
CA ILE A 158 -2.24 22.10 -12.31
C ILE A 158 -2.23 22.68 -13.72
N THR A 159 -2.27 24.01 -13.81
CA THR A 159 -2.22 24.71 -15.09
C THR A 159 -0.79 25.08 -15.42
N ALA A 160 -0.32 24.69 -16.60
CA ALA A 160 0.94 25.16 -17.16
C ALA A 160 0.72 26.47 -17.94
N SER A 161 1.58 27.45 -17.69
CA SER A 161 1.69 28.71 -18.46
C SER A 161 2.92 28.74 -19.35
#